data_AF-A0A529X614-F1
#
_entry.id   AF-A0A529X614-F1
#
_cell.length_a   1.000
_cell.length_b   1.000
_cell.length_c   1.000
_cell.angle_alpha   90.00
_cell.angle_beta   90.00
_cell.angle_gamma   90.00
#
_symmetry.space_group_name_H-M   'P 1'
#
loop_
_entity.id
_entity.type
_entity.pdbx_description
1 polymer ?
#
loop_
_entity_poly.entity_id
_entity_poly.type
_entity_poly.pdbx_seq_one_letter_code
_entity_poly.pdbx_strand_id
1 'polypeptide(L)' 'YKHGRFTPGMHIPIKPIEAIDHAKPDYILILPWNLKDEIIKQMHHVASWGAKFVVPIPFVTVIDPSELPR' A
#
# COMPACT_ATOMS: atom_id res chain seq x y z
N TYR A 1 -4.26 12.23 13.60
CA TYR A 1 -4.07 12.03 15.06
C TYR A 1 -3.42 10.67 15.42
N LYS A 2 -2.57 10.06 14.57
CA LYS A 2 -1.84 8.79 14.89
C LYS A 2 -0.34 8.83 14.53
N HIS A 3 0.20 10.00 14.20
CA HIS A 3 1.61 10.12 13.81
C HIS A 3 2.52 9.94 15.04
N GLY A 4 3.57 9.11 14.91
CA GLY A 4 4.51 8.81 15.99
C GLY A 4 4.16 7.60 16.87
N ARG A 5 3.16 6.78 16.48
CA ARG A 5 2.78 5.56 17.18
C ARG A 5 3.12 4.31 16.37
N PHE A 6 3.29 3.20 17.07
CA PHE A 6 3.55 1.90 16.47
C PHE A 6 2.29 1.03 16.48
N THR A 7 2.17 0.09 15.56
CA THR A 7 1.11 -0.92 15.61
C THR A 7 1.26 -1.78 16.87
N PRO A 8 0.16 -2.17 17.53
CA PRO A 8 0.22 -3.06 18.69
C PRO A 8 0.78 -4.44 18.28
N GLY A 9 1.62 -5.02 19.14
CA GLY A 9 2.26 -6.32 18.92
C GLY A 9 3.54 -6.23 18.07
N MET A 10 3.40 -5.89 16.79
CA MET A 10 4.53 -5.92 15.83
C MET A 10 5.39 -4.65 15.83
N HIS A 11 4.94 -3.60 16.53
CA HIS A 11 5.60 -2.30 16.58
C HIS A 11 5.98 -1.73 15.19
N ILE A 12 5.07 -1.80 14.22
CA ILE A 12 5.29 -1.22 12.89
C ILE A 12 5.06 0.30 12.96
N PRO A 13 6.01 1.15 12.52
CA PRO A 13 5.84 2.60 12.56
C PRO A 13 4.66 3.07 11.69
N ILE A 14 3.78 3.90 12.25
CA ILE A 14 2.72 4.56 11.47
C ILE A 14 3.27 5.87 10.90
N LYS A 15 3.51 5.89 9.59
CA LYS A 15 4.00 7.06 8.86
C LYS A 15 2.89 7.72 8.02
N PRO A 16 3.04 9.01 7.67
CA PRO A 16 2.24 9.65 6.62
C PRO A 16 2.39 8.96 5.26
N ILE A 17 1.45 9.19 4.34
CA ILE A 17 1.43 8.53 3.02
C ILE A 17 2.62 8.92 2.16
N GLU A 18 3.11 10.15 2.31
CA GLU A 18 4.25 10.73 1.61
C GLU A 18 5.55 9.97 1.89
N ALA A 19 5.60 9.18 2.98
CA ALA A 19 6.74 8.32 3.25
C ALA A 19 6.91 7.21 2.21
N ILE A 20 5.85 6.82 1.51
CA ILE A 20 5.89 5.80 0.45
C ILE A 20 6.72 6.31 -0.73
N ASP A 21 6.53 7.55 -1.15
CA ASP A 21 7.23 8.13 -2.31
C ASP A 21 8.73 8.27 -2.04
N HIS A 22 9.12 8.51 -0.78
CA HIS A 22 10.52 8.54 -0.36
C HIS A 22 11.12 7.15 -0.24
N ALA A 23 10.36 6.19 0.31
CA ALA A 23 10.84 4.83 0.54
C ALA A 23 10.88 3.98 -0.73
N LYS A 24 10.04 4.31 -1.73
CA LYS A 24 9.87 3.58 -2.99
C LYS A 24 9.85 2.05 -2.80
N PRO A 25 8.88 1.51 -2.04
CA PRO A 25 8.84 0.09 -1.77
C PRO A 25 8.53 -0.72 -3.03
N ASP A 26 9.01 -1.95 -3.10
CA ASP A 26 8.63 -2.90 -4.16
C ASP A 26 7.19 -3.41 -3.98
N TYR A 27 6.74 -3.52 -2.72
CA TYR A 27 5.41 -4.03 -2.38
C TYR A 27 4.71 -3.18 -1.32
N ILE A 28 3.41 -2.99 -1.51
CA ILE A 28 2.51 -2.29 -0.59
C ILE A 28 1.40 -3.25 -0.15
N LEU A 29 1.41 -3.66 1.11
CA LEU A 29 0.39 -4.54 1.69
C LEU A 29 -0.86 -3.73 2.07
N ILE A 30 -1.98 -4.04 1.43
CA ILE A 30 -3.29 -3.46 1.73
C ILE A 30 -3.96 -4.29 2.82
N LEU A 31 -3.85 -3.83 4.07
CA LEU A 31 -4.58 -4.40 5.21
C LEU A 31 -6.09 -4.14 5.17
N PRO A 32 -6.58 -2.91 4.90
CA PRO A 32 -8.01 -2.66 4.75
C PRO A 32 -8.48 -3.10 3.36
N TRP A 33 -8.56 -4.42 3.14
CA TRP A 33 -8.94 -5.04 1.86
C TRP A 33 -10.29 -4.54 1.30
N ASN A 34 -11.20 -4.07 2.17
CA ASN A 34 -12.47 -3.44 1.78
C ASN A 34 -12.30 -2.17 0.94
N LEU A 35 -11.16 -1.48 1.06
CA LEU A 35 -10.85 -0.22 0.36
C LEU A 35 -9.80 -0.41 -0.72
N LYS A 36 -9.48 -1.66 -1.10
CA LYS A 36 -8.36 -1.96 -2.01
C LYS A 36 -8.47 -1.19 -3.32
N ASP A 37 -9.66 -1.10 -3.92
CA ASP A 37 -9.82 -0.54 -5.27
C ASP A 37 -9.66 0.99 -5.24
N GLU A 38 -10.15 1.63 -4.19
CA GLU A 38 -9.96 3.07 -3.96
C GLU A 38 -8.49 3.40 -3.69
N ILE A 39 -7.81 2.61 -2.85
CA ILE A 39 -6.39 2.78 -2.53
C ILE A 39 -5.54 2.61 -3.78
N ILE A 40 -5.75 1.54 -4.55
CA ILE A 40 -4.99 1.28 -5.79
C ILE A 40 -5.17 2.43 -6.78
N LYS A 41 -6.40 2.94 -6.93
CA LYS A 41 -6.69 4.08 -7.80
C LYS A 41 -6.00 5.36 -7.34
N GLN A 42 -6.12 5.72 -6.06
CA GLN A 42 -5.47 6.91 -5.50
C GLN A 42 -3.95 6.84 -5.56
N MET A 43 -3.40 5.63 -5.46
CA MET A 43 -1.96 5.38 -5.43
C MET A 43 -1.42 4.82 -6.75
N HIS A 44 -2.09 5.03 -7.89
CA HIS A 44 -1.62 4.50 -9.17
C HIS A 44 -0.21 5.01 -9.54
N HIS A 45 0.20 6.17 -9.04
CA HIS A 45 1.52 6.76 -9.30
C HIS A 45 2.68 5.87 -8.83
N VAL A 46 2.44 4.94 -7.89
CA VAL A 46 3.47 3.98 -7.42
C VAL A 46 3.96 3.03 -8.52
N ALA A 47 3.17 2.86 -9.58
CA ALA A 47 3.57 2.14 -10.79
C ALA A 47 4.82 2.73 -11.45
N SER A 48 5.08 4.04 -11.26
CA SER A 48 6.21 4.74 -11.89
C SER A 48 7.59 4.23 -11.46
N TRP A 49 7.68 3.57 -10.31
CA TRP A 49 8.90 2.88 -9.86
C TRP A 49 8.72 1.36 -9.72
N GLY A 50 7.61 0.81 -10.23
CA GLY A 50 7.38 -0.64 -10.26
C GLY A 50 6.82 -1.25 -8.97
N ALA A 51 6.29 -0.45 -8.04
CA ALA A 51 5.64 -0.99 -6.85
C ALA A 51 4.38 -1.79 -7.20
N LYS A 52 4.13 -2.87 -6.44
CA LYS A 52 2.95 -3.72 -6.55
C LYS A 52 2.14 -3.73 -5.26
N PHE A 53 0.83 -3.94 -5.37
CA PHE A 53 -0.04 -4.08 -4.20
C PHE A 53 -0.21 -5.55 -3.83
N VAL A 54 -0.28 -5.84 -2.53
CA VAL A 54 -0.59 -7.18 -2.00
C VAL A 54 -1.89 -7.09 -1.22
N VAL A 55 -2.86 -7.93 -1.56
CA VAL A 55 -4.10 -8.09 -0.79
C VAL A 55 -4.07 -9.49 -0.17
N PRO A 56 -4.05 -9.62 1.17
CA PRO A 56 -3.79 -10.91 1.81
C PRO A 56 -5.01 -11.84 1.86
N ILE A 57 -6.23 -11.32 1.67
CA ILE A 57 -7.49 -12.08 1.80
C ILE A 57 -8.48 -11.73 0.69
N PRO A 58 -9.39 -12.65 0.30
CA PRO A 58 -9.53 -14.04 0.79
C PRO A 58 -8.41 -14.98 0.32
N PHE A 59 -7.75 -14.64 -0.78
CA PHE A 59 -6.53 -15.28 -1.25
C PHE A 59 -5.46 -14.21 -1.44
N VAL A 60 -4.19 -14.60 -1.28
CA VAL A 60 -3.08 -13.67 -1.51
C VAL A 60 -3.03 -13.32 -2.99
N THR A 61 -3.30 -12.06 -3.30
CA THR A 61 -3.27 -11.52 -4.66
C THR A 61 -2.23 -10.42 -4.74
N VAL A 62 -1.37 -10.50 -5.75
CA VAL A 62 -0.46 -9.42 -6.13
C VAL A 62 -1.08 -8.68 -7.32
N ILE A 63 -1.15 -7.36 -7.23
CA ILE A 63 -1.75 -6.49 -8.23
C ILE A 63 -0.67 -5.54 -8.74
N ASP A 64 -0.44 -5.56 -10.05
CA ASP A 64 0.43 -4.60 -10.72
C ASP A 64 -0.41 -3.39 -11.18
N PRO A 65 -0.20 -2.18 -10.61
CA PRO A 65 -0.94 -1.01 -11.02
C PRO A 65 -0.64 -0.56 -12.45
N SER A 66 0.48 -0.98 -13.06
CA SER A 66 0.78 -0.65 -14.47
C SER A 66 -0.09 -1.41 -15.48
N GLU A 67 -0.70 -2.52 -15.06
CA GLU A 67 -1.59 -3.34 -15.89
C GLU A 67 -3.05 -2.88 -15.80
N LEU A 68 -3.36 -1.95 -14.90
CA LEU A 68 -4.70 -1.42 -14.69
C LEU A 68 -4.93 -0.14 -15.49
N PRO A 69 -6.15 0.09 -16.01
CA PRO A 69 -6.52 1.38 -16.59
C PRO A 69 -6.52 2.47 -15.49
N ARG A 70 -5.99 3.65 -15.85
CA ARG A 70 -5.98 4.84 -14.99
C ARG A 70 -7.37 5.38 -14.69
#